data_AF-A0A939T5H2-F1
#
_entry.id   AF-A0A939T5H2-F1
#
_cell.length_a   1.000
_cell.length_b   1.000
_cell.length_c   1.000
_cell.angle_alpha   90.00
_cell.angle_beta   90.00
_cell.angle_gamma   90.00
#
_symmetry.space_group_name_H-M   'P 1'
#
loop_
_entity.id
_entity.type
_entity.pdbx_description
1 polymer ?
#
loop_
_entity_poly.entity_id
_entity_poly.type
_entity_poly.pdbx_seq_one_letter_code
_entity_poly.pdbx_strand_id
1 'polypeptide(L)'
;MESSDARHARSDDETGQLAQEVRDRVRDLNHATMGAPGLTLPGTVYTVLGALAGAAHGLDQLTEQLEDFLGRQMEAGRLGHDRGLPPESSVRSAQSLLTEAGWQAERLSQTLAEAQGEINAIHAVRPAGAVDAEFPQPVTDVLHDPTGPAPPGSVSPRVSGGPSRTQ
;
A
#
# COMPACT_ATOMS: atom_id res chain seq x y z
N MET A 1 17.52 22.24 30.86
CA MET A 1 16.59 21.90 29.78
C MET A 1 16.72 20.41 29.56
N GLU A 2 15.76 19.67 30.11
CA GLU A 2 15.78 18.21 30.27
C GLU A 2 15.83 17.47 28.94
N SER A 3 16.59 16.38 28.98
CA SER A 3 16.76 15.38 27.95
C SER A 3 15.44 14.93 27.34
N SER A 4 15.38 15.02 26.01
CA SER A 4 14.45 14.32 25.13
C SER A 4 14.73 12.80 25.05
N ASP A 5 15.11 12.16 26.17
CA ASP A 5 15.43 10.72 26.26
C ASP A 5 14.26 9.89 26.81
N ALA A 6 13.06 10.49 26.93
CA ALA A 6 11.85 9.83 27.38
C ALA A 6 10.98 9.29 26.22
N ARG A 7 11.58 8.94 25.08
CA ARG A 7 10.96 7.94 24.19
C ARG A 7 11.18 6.60 24.85
N HIS A 8 10.34 6.33 25.86
CA HIS A 8 10.26 5.09 26.61
C HIS A 8 10.61 3.93 25.68
N ALA A 9 11.65 3.18 26.03
CA ALA A 9 11.86 1.88 25.42
C ALA A 9 10.50 1.18 25.44
N ARG A 10 9.96 0.91 24.26
CA ARG A 10 8.69 0.20 24.08
C ARG A 10 8.72 -1.04 24.96
N SER A 11 7.70 -1.26 25.78
CA SER A 11 7.68 -2.44 26.65
C SER A 11 7.60 -3.73 25.81
N ASP A 12 8.07 -4.85 26.35
CA ASP A 12 7.96 -6.15 25.67
C ASP A 12 6.49 -6.49 25.39
N ASP A 13 5.58 -6.09 26.27
CA ASP A 13 4.13 -6.24 26.09
C ASP A 13 3.60 -5.45 24.90
N GLU A 14 4.04 -4.18 24.74
CA GLU A 14 3.69 -3.36 23.57
C GLU A 14 4.25 -3.97 22.28
N THR A 15 5.45 -4.56 22.34
CA THR A 15 6.05 -5.26 21.19
C THR A 15 5.23 -6.51 20.83
N GLY A 16 4.78 -7.28 21.82
CA GLY A 16 3.90 -8.44 21.62
C GLY A 16 2.53 -8.05 21.05
N GLN A 17 1.97 -6.92 21.47
CA GLN A 17 0.71 -6.40 20.93
C GLN A 17 0.82 -6.06 19.43
N LEU A 18 1.92 -5.43 19.02
CA LEU A 18 2.15 -5.12 17.60
C LEU A 18 2.22 -6.38 16.73
N ALA A 19 2.82 -7.46 17.24
CA ALA A 19 2.83 -8.73 16.52
C ALA A 19 1.41 -9.30 16.32
N GLN A 20 0.52 -9.15 17.33
CA GLN A 20 -0.88 -9.53 17.17
C GLN A 20 -1.61 -8.63 16.16
N GLU A 21 -1.38 -7.32 16.20
CA GLU A 21 -1.96 -6.38 15.25
C GLU A 21 -1.58 -6.73 13.80
N VAL A 22 -0.31 -7.08 13.53
CA VAL A 22 0.12 -7.54 12.20
C VAL A 22 -0.72 -8.74 11.74
N ARG A 23 -0.87 -9.76 12.59
CA ARG A 23 -1.68 -10.95 12.29
C ARG A 23 -3.14 -10.59 12.00
N ASP A 24 -3.73 -9.72 12.81
CA ASP A 24 -5.12 -9.32 12.66
C ASP A 24 -5.33 -8.50 11.39
N ARG A 25 -4.39 -7.62 11.01
CA ARG A 25 -4.46 -6.87 9.75
C ARG A 25 -4.36 -7.77 8.51
N VAL A 26 -3.55 -8.83 8.55
CA VAL A 26 -3.52 -9.83 7.48
C VAL A 26 -4.87 -10.54 7.37
N ARG A 27 -5.49 -10.88 8.51
CA ARG A 27 -6.82 -11.49 8.54
C ARG A 27 -7.88 -10.54 7.97
N ASP A 28 -7.87 -9.28 8.37
CA ASP A 28 -8.79 -8.26 7.86
C ASP A 28 -8.64 -8.06 6.35
N LEU A 29 -7.40 -8.02 5.85
CA LEU A 29 -7.12 -7.94 4.41
C LEU A 29 -7.64 -9.17 3.65
N ASN A 30 -7.46 -10.38 4.21
CA ASN A 30 -8.01 -11.61 3.64
C ASN A 30 -9.54 -11.57 3.61
N HIS A 31 -10.19 -11.04 4.65
CA HIS A 31 -11.65 -10.88 4.65
C HIS A 31 -12.13 -9.82 3.67
N ALA A 32 -11.46 -8.67 3.56
CA ALA A 32 -11.82 -7.60 2.64
C ALA A 32 -11.70 -8.00 1.16
N THR A 33 -10.80 -8.94 0.87
CA THR A 33 -10.62 -9.51 -0.48
C THR A 33 -11.56 -10.69 -0.77
N MET A 34 -12.28 -11.18 0.24
CA MET A 34 -13.18 -12.34 0.16
C MET A 34 -14.66 -11.91 0.10
N GLY A 35 -15.40 -12.40 -0.90
CA GLY A 35 -16.85 -12.16 -1.01
C GLY A 35 -17.22 -10.94 -1.85
N ALA A 36 -18.51 -10.73 -2.11
CA ALA A 36 -18.98 -9.67 -3.01
C ALA A 36 -19.11 -8.30 -2.31
N PRO A 37 -18.69 -7.19 -2.96
CA PRO A 37 -18.05 -7.16 -4.27
C PRO A 37 -16.53 -7.41 -4.21
N GLY A 38 -15.92 -7.48 -3.02
CA GLY A 38 -14.51 -7.79 -2.83
C GLY A 38 -13.60 -6.78 -3.51
N LEU A 39 -12.55 -7.26 -4.19
CA LEU A 39 -11.70 -6.42 -5.04
C LEU A 39 -12.45 -6.03 -6.32
N THR A 40 -12.68 -4.73 -6.50
CA THR A 40 -13.46 -4.18 -7.64
C THR A 40 -12.61 -3.49 -8.70
N LEU A 41 -11.38 -3.08 -8.37
CA LEU A 41 -10.50 -2.31 -9.24
C LEU A 41 -9.09 -2.94 -9.30
N PRO A 42 -8.50 -3.11 -10.50
CA PRO A 42 -7.11 -3.57 -10.64
C PRO A 42 -6.10 -2.69 -9.89
N GLY A 43 -6.34 -1.37 -9.80
CA GLY A 43 -5.50 -0.45 -9.02
C GLY A 43 -5.46 -0.76 -7.52
N THR A 44 -6.53 -1.33 -6.96
CA THR A 44 -6.52 -1.80 -5.57
C THR A 44 -5.61 -3.01 -5.41
N VAL A 45 -5.59 -3.93 -6.39
CA VAL A 45 -4.66 -5.08 -6.39
C VAL A 45 -3.21 -4.59 -6.43
N TYR A 46 -2.90 -3.62 -7.30
CA TYR A 46 -1.57 -2.99 -7.37
C TYR A 46 -1.13 -2.42 -6.01
N THR A 47 -2.03 -1.70 -5.33
CA THR A 47 -1.75 -1.12 -4.02
C THR A 47 -1.50 -2.20 -2.97
N VAL A 48 -2.32 -3.26 -2.97
CA VAL A 48 -2.17 -4.40 -2.03
C VAL A 48 -0.85 -5.13 -2.26
N LEU A 49 -0.47 -5.42 -3.52
CA LEU A 49 0.79 -6.08 -3.82
C LEU A 49 2.00 -5.27 -3.36
N GLY A 50 2.03 -3.96 -3.60
CA GLY A 50 3.11 -3.09 -3.13
C GLY A 50 3.19 -3.02 -1.59
N ALA A 51 2.05 -2.95 -0.90
CA ALA A 51 2.01 -2.96 0.55
C ALA A 51 2.51 -4.29 1.14
N LEU A 52 2.12 -5.42 0.55
CA LEU A 52 2.57 -6.74 0.97
C LEU A 52 4.06 -6.96 0.67
N ALA A 53 4.57 -6.46 -0.45
CA ALA A 53 6.01 -6.50 -0.76
C ALA A 53 6.81 -5.74 0.32
N GLY A 54 6.39 -4.51 0.65
CA GLY A 54 7.01 -3.74 1.72
C GLY A 54 6.92 -4.41 3.09
N ALA A 55 5.78 -5.04 3.42
CA ALA A 55 5.63 -5.79 4.66
C ALA A 55 6.55 -7.02 4.71
N ALA A 56 6.69 -7.76 3.61
CA ALA A 56 7.57 -8.91 3.52
C ALA A 56 9.05 -8.51 3.67
N HIS A 57 9.48 -7.41 3.05
CA HIS A 57 10.82 -6.88 3.29
C HIS A 57 11.03 -6.44 4.75
N GLY A 58 10.01 -5.87 5.39
CA GLY A 58 10.05 -5.56 6.82
C GLY A 58 10.15 -6.81 7.70
N LEU A 59 9.58 -7.94 7.28
CA LEU A 59 9.70 -9.22 8.00
C LEU A 59 11.12 -9.78 7.94
N ASP A 60 11.83 -9.64 6.83
CA ASP A 60 13.25 -10.00 6.72
C ASP A 60 14.09 -9.26 7.79
N GLN A 61 13.97 -7.93 7.81
CA GLN A 61 14.63 -7.08 8.82
C GLN A 61 14.24 -7.46 10.26
N LEU A 62 12.97 -7.81 10.49
CA LEU A 62 12.50 -8.22 11.81
C LEU A 62 13.12 -9.55 12.24
N THR A 63 13.24 -10.52 11.32
CA THR A 63 13.86 -11.82 11.64
C THR A 63 15.33 -11.68 12.02
N GLU A 64 16.09 -10.83 11.32
CA GLU A 64 17.48 -10.50 11.68
C GLU A 64 17.56 -9.87 13.08
N GLN A 65 16.68 -8.91 13.40
CA GLN A 65 16.65 -8.27 14.72
C GLN A 65 16.38 -9.26 15.86
N LEU A 66 15.49 -10.24 15.63
CA LEU A 66 15.18 -11.29 16.60
C LEU A 66 16.35 -12.28 16.76
N GLU A 67 17.02 -12.64 15.66
CA GLU A 67 18.21 -13.50 15.67
C GLU A 67 19.33 -12.87 16.52
N ASP A 68 19.61 -11.59 16.25
CA ASP A 68 20.58 -10.76 16.94
C ASP A 68 20.27 -10.59 18.43
N PHE A 69 19.00 -10.38 18.76
CA PHE A 69 18.56 -10.29 20.14
C PHE A 69 18.84 -11.60 20.89
N LEU A 70 18.45 -12.74 20.32
CA LEU A 70 18.71 -14.05 20.94
C LEU A 70 20.21 -14.32 21.14
N GLY A 71 21.04 -13.93 20.17
CA GLY A 71 22.50 -14.01 20.27
C GLY A 71 23.02 -13.22 21.47
N ARG A 72 22.62 -11.95 21.60
CA ARG A 72 23.02 -11.08 22.73
C ARG A 72 22.53 -11.60 24.08
N GLN A 73 21.33 -12.17 24.14
CA GLN A 73 20.80 -12.75 25.38
C GLN A 73 21.57 -14.02 25.79
N MET A 74 21.95 -14.85 24.81
CA MET A 74 22.77 -16.05 25.02
C MET A 74 24.17 -15.70 25.54
N GLU A 75 24.88 -14.79 24.87
CA GLU A 75 26.22 -14.35 25.26
C GLU A 75 26.27 -13.77 26.67
N ALA A 76 25.20 -13.11 27.08
CA ALA A 76 25.08 -12.54 28.42
C ALA A 76 24.62 -13.54 29.50
N GLY A 77 24.42 -14.82 29.15
CA GLY A 77 23.94 -15.84 30.09
C GLY A 77 22.55 -15.56 30.66
N ARG A 78 21.71 -14.80 29.94
CA ARG A 78 20.35 -14.41 30.39
C ARG A 78 19.27 -15.42 30.02
N LEU A 79 19.63 -16.50 29.33
CA LEU A 79 18.68 -17.51 28.86
C LEU A 79 18.74 -18.77 29.71
N GLY A 80 17.56 -19.31 30.02
CA GLY A 80 17.38 -20.60 30.66
C GLY A 80 16.44 -21.46 29.83
N HIS A 81 16.38 -22.75 30.15
CA HIS A 81 15.48 -23.70 29.50
C HIS A 81 14.55 -24.29 30.56
N ASP A 82 13.23 -24.32 30.32
CA ASP A 82 12.23 -24.75 31.32
C ASP A 82 12.47 -26.18 31.86
N ARG A 83 13.05 -27.04 31.03
CA ARG A 83 13.45 -28.41 31.38
C ARG A 83 14.83 -28.55 32.03
N GLY A 84 15.49 -27.44 32.37
CA GLY A 84 16.84 -27.41 32.93
C GLY A 84 17.95 -27.85 31.97
N LEU A 85 17.67 -27.90 30.67
CA LEU A 85 18.66 -28.24 29.64
C LEU A 85 19.53 -27.01 29.28
N PRO A 86 20.73 -27.22 28.73
CA PRO A 86 21.52 -26.11 28.18
C PRO A 86 20.74 -25.42 27.03
N PRO A 87 20.50 -24.09 27.08
CA PRO A 87 19.67 -23.38 26.10
C PRO A 87 20.36 -23.21 24.73
N GLU A 88 21.67 -23.47 24.63
CA GLU A 88 22.51 -23.18 23.46
C GLU A 88 22.04 -23.90 22.20
N SER A 89 21.60 -25.15 22.33
CA SER A 89 21.09 -25.90 21.18
C SER A 89 19.79 -25.31 20.66
N SER A 90 18.83 -25.02 21.54
CA SER A 90 17.53 -24.43 21.20
C SER A 90 17.68 -23.05 20.56
N VAL A 91 18.57 -22.20 21.08
CA VAL A 91 18.80 -20.87 20.52
C VAL A 91 19.48 -20.94 19.17
N ARG A 92 20.51 -21.77 18.99
CA ARG A 92 21.12 -21.95 17.67
C ARG A 92 20.11 -22.45 16.65
N SER A 93 19.25 -23.40 17.02
CA SER A 93 18.17 -23.86 16.15
C SER A 93 17.18 -22.74 15.82
N ALA A 94 16.80 -21.90 16.78
CA ALA A 94 15.93 -20.76 16.53
C ALA A 94 16.57 -19.73 15.59
N GLN A 95 17.85 -19.41 15.79
CA GLN A 95 18.59 -18.49 14.92
C GLN A 95 18.65 -19.02 13.47
N SER A 96 18.99 -20.30 13.28
CA SER A 96 18.98 -20.89 11.92
C SER A 96 17.60 -20.84 11.25
N LEU A 97 16.51 -21.02 12.01
CA LEU A 97 15.16 -20.90 11.47
C LEU A 97 14.78 -19.45 11.17
N LEU A 98 15.26 -18.48 11.94
CA LEU A 98 15.05 -17.05 11.69
C LEU A 98 15.78 -16.60 10.43
N THR A 99 17.03 -17.01 10.24
CA THR A 99 17.79 -16.73 9.02
C THR A 99 17.07 -17.26 7.78
N GLU A 100 16.59 -18.51 7.83
CA GLU A 100 15.81 -19.11 6.73
C GLU A 100 14.49 -18.36 6.49
N ALA A 101 13.80 -17.96 7.56
CA ALA A 101 12.58 -17.16 7.44
C ALA A 101 12.83 -15.80 6.79
N GLY A 102 13.96 -15.14 7.09
CA GLY A 102 14.37 -13.89 6.46
C GLY A 102 14.56 -14.05 4.94
N TRP A 103 15.30 -15.09 4.52
CA TRP A 103 15.45 -15.39 3.09
C TRP A 103 14.13 -15.66 2.39
N GLN A 104 13.19 -16.33 3.04
CA GLN A 104 11.85 -16.55 2.49
C GLN A 104 11.05 -15.25 2.40
N ALA A 105 11.16 -14.36 3.39
CA ALA A 105 10.51 -13.06 3.41
C ALA A 105 11.02 -12.13 2.31
N GLU A 106 12.34 -12.09 2.09
CA GLU A 106 12.95 -11.32 1.00
C GLU A 106 12.53 -11.86 -0.38
N ARG A 107 12.50 -13.19 -0.55
CA ARG A 107 11.98 -13.81 -1.79
C ARG A 107 10.51 -13.48 -2.03
N LEU A 108 9.70 -13.47 -0.98
CA LEU A 108 8.29 -13.09 -1.06
C LEU A 108 8.14 -11.61 -1.46
N SER A 109 8.94 -10.72 -0.87
CA SER A 109 8.99 -9.30 -1.22
C SER A 109 9.25 -9.08 -2.70
N GLN A 110 10.32 -9.71 -3.22
CA GLN A 110 10.70 -9.63 -4.64
C GLN A 110 9.59 -10.15 -5.55
N THR A 111 9.02 -11.32 -5.24
CA THR A 111 7.96 -11.94 -6.04
C THR A 111 6.69 -11.07 -6.08
N LEU A 112 6.33 -10.42 -4.97
CA LEU A 112 5.18 -9.52 -4.90
C LEU A 112 5.42 -8.21 -5.66
N ALA A 113 6.64 -7.66 -5.59
CA ALA A 113 7.02 -6.47 -6.35
C ALA A 113 7.03 -6.73 -7.86
N GLU A 114 7.50 -7.91 -8.29
CA GLU A 114 7.41 -8.36 -9.69
C GLU A 114 5.95 -8.47 -10.14
N ALA A 115 5.09 -9.14 -9.36
CA ALA A 115 3.67 -9.24 -9.65
C ALA A 115 2.99 -7.86 -9.74
N GLN A 116 3.36 -6.92 -8.86
CA GLN A 116 2.90 -5.54 -8.91
C GLN A 116 3.30 -4.85 -10.23
N GLY A 117 4.55 -5.07 -10.68
CA GLY A 117 5.07 -4.55 -11.94
C GLY A 117 4.30 -5.07 -13.16
N GLU A 118 4.01 -6.37 -13.21
CA GLU A 118 3.27 -7.01 -14.31
C GLU A 118 1.85 -6.46 -14.46
N ILE A 119 1.16 -6.18 -13.36
CA ILE A 119 -0.21 -5.66 -13.42
C ILE A 119 -0.30 -4.15 -13.65
N ASN A 120 0.84 -3.43 -13.67
CA ASN A 120 0.87 -1.99 -13.87
C ASN A 120 0.24 -1.56 -15.21
N ALA A 121 0.31 -2.42 -16.24
CA ALA A 121 -0.30 -2.17 -17.55
C ALA A 121 -1.79 -2.57 -17.64
N ILE A 122 -2.35 -3.17 -16.58
CA ILE A 122 -3.73 -3.69 -16.58
C ILE A 122 -4.69 -2.59 -16.12
N HIS A 123 -5.67 -2.29 -16.97
CA HIS A 123 -6.74 -1.33 -16.67
C HIS A 123 -8.12 -2.01 -16.75
N ALA A 124 -9.07 -1.53 -15.95
CA ALA A 124 -10.44 -2.02 -16.00
C ALA A 124 -11.10 -1.63 -17.32
N VAL A 125 -11.67 -2.60 -18.03
CA VAL A 125 -12.52 -2.34 -19.20
C VAL A 125 -13.93 -2.01 -18.71
N ARG A 126 -14.45 -0.83 -19.06
CA ARG A 126 -15.86 -0.51 -18.80
C ARG A 126 -16.72 -1.48 -19.60
N PRO A 127 -17.68 -2.20 -18.99
CA PRO A 127 -18.57 -3.06 -19.75
C PRO A 127 -19.37 -2.20 -20.74
N ALA A 128 -19.40 -2.64 -22.01
CA ALA A 128 -19.95 -1.90 -23.17
C ALA A 128 -21.48 -1.70 -23.15
N GLY A 129 -22.11 -1.77 -21.97
CA GLY A 129 -23.56 -1.66 -21.79
C GLY A 129 -24.00 -0.75 -20.65
N ALA A 130 -23.08 -0.03 -19.99
CA ALA A 130 -23.45 1.10 -19.13
C ALA A 130 -23.83 2.27 -20.04
N VAL A 131 -25.03 2.17 -20.64
CA VAL A 131 -25.65 3.27 -21.36
C VAL A 131 -25.68 4.48 -20.44
N ASP A 132 -25.26 5.61 -21.00
CA ASP A 132 -25.34 6.91 -20.36
C ASP A 132 -26.76 7.05 -19.79
N ALA A 133 -26.87 7.09 -18.46
CA ALA A 133 -28.04 7.63 -17.81
C ALA A 133 -28.10 9.07 -18.29
N GLU A 134 -28.91 9.28 -19.32
CA GLU A 134 -29.12 10.52 -20.04
C GLU A 134 -29.42 11.60 -19.00
N PHE A 135 -28.42 12.42 -18.72
CA PHE A 135 -28.66 13.67 -18.01
C PHE A 135 -29.71 14.41 -18.85
N PRO A 136 -30.89 14.72 -18.27
CA PRO A 136 -31.93 15.40 -19.03
C PRO A 136 -31.34 16.71 -19.56
N GLN A 137 -31.34 16.86 -20.87
CA GLN A 137 -30.92 18.08 -21.54
C GLN A 137 -31.71 19.27 -20.96
N PRO A 138 -31.09 20.44 -20.76
CA PRO A 138 -31.81 21.61 -20.31
C PRO A 138 -32.92 21.93 -21.32
N VAL A 139 -34.16 21.98 -20.85
CA VAL A 139 -35.31 22.45 -21.62
C VAL A 139 -35.11 23.91 -22.01
N THR A 140 -34.48 24.15 -23.15
CA THR A 140 -34.58 25.45 -23.83
C THR A 140 -35.86 25.47 -24.63
N ASP A 141 -36.97 25.71 -23.93
CA ASP A 141 -38.19 26.14 -24.59
C ASP A 141 -38.95 27.13 -23.68
N VAL A 142 -38.47 28.37 -23.67
CA VAL A 142 -39.25 29.52 -23.19
C VAL A 142 -38.94 30.75 -24.06
N LEU A 143 -39.99 31.19 -24.75
CA LEU A 143 -40.25 32.49 -25.36
C LEU A 143 -39.49 32.91 -26.62
N HIS A 144 -40.14 32.70 -27.77
CA HIS A 144 -40.12 33.65 -28.88
C HIS A 144 -41.27 34.67 -28.65
N ASP A 145 -40.93 35.86 -28.15
CA ASP A 145 -41.78 37.05 -28.23
C ASP A 145 -40.93 38.23 -28.74
N PRO A 146 -41.20 38.79 -29.93
CA PRO A 146 -40.37 39.83 -30.53
C PRO A 146 -40.96 41.23 -30.29
N THR A 147 -40.58 41.92 -29.21
CA THR A 147 -40.65 43.39 -29.16
C THR A 147 -39.82 43.99 -28.02
N GLY A 148 -38.72 44.68 -28.34
CA GLY A 148 -37.97 45.50 -27.37
C GLY A 148 -36.56 45.86 -27.85
N PRO A 149 -36.10 47.11 -27.71
CA PRO A 149 -35.14 47.73 -28.64
C PRO A 149 -33.65 47.48 -28.33
N ALA A 150 -32.81 47.52 -29.39
CA ALA A 150 -31.34 47.68 -29.34
C ALA A 150 -30.95 49.00 -28.63
N PRO A 151 -29.75 49.18 -27.99
CA PRO A 151 -28.41 49.12 -28.64
C PRO A 151 -27.24 48.85 -27.62
N PRO A 152 -25.99 49.36 -27.77
CA PRO A 152 -25.00 49.26 -28.85
C PRO A 152 -23.69 48.57 -28.36
N GLY A 153 -22.80 48.18 -29.29
CA GLY A 153 -21.37 48.03 -28.95
C GLY A 153 -20.64 46.88 -29.65
N SER A 154 -20.43 47.01 -30.95
CA SER A 154 -19.45 46.22 -31.69
C SER A 154 -18.04 46.51 -31.19
N VAL A 155 -17.26 45.48 -30.81
CA VAL A 155 -15.84 45.38 -31.16
C VAL A 155 -15.46 43.90 -31.28
N SER A 156 -15.29 43.44 -32.52
CA SER A 156 -14.21 42.52 -32.90
C SER A 156 -13.27 43.35 -33.77
N PRO A 157 -11.95 43.08 -33.77
CA PRO A 157 -11.47 42.22 -34.85
C PRO A 157 -10.18 41.40 -34.59
N ARG A 158 -10.09 40.32 -35.38
CA ARG A 158 -8.94 39.78 -36.17
C ARG A 158 -7.65 39.36 -35.44
N VAL A 159 -7.24 38.08 -35.48
CA VAL A 159 -6.70 37.27 -36.61
C VAL A 159 -5.27 37.66 -37.03
N SER A 160 -4.46 36.60 -37.20
CA SER A 160 -3.29 36.43 -38.10
C SER A 160 -1.95 36.42 -37.37
N GLY A 161 -1.04 35.47 -37.58
CA GLY A 161 -0.97 34.39 -38.57
C GLY A 161 0.22 33.46 -38.25
N GLY A 162 0.24 32.29 -38.90
CA GLY A 162 1.32 31.30 -38.81
C GLY A 162 2.56 31.67 -39.65
N PRO A 163 3.15 30.69 -40.36
CA PRO A 163 4.28 29.87 -39.92
C PRO A 163 5.51 30.06 -40.83
N SER A 164 6.67 29.45 -40.51
CA SER A 164 7.62 28.85 -41.48
C SER A 164 8.92 28.37 -40.82
N ARG A 165 9.25 27.08 -41.00
CA ARG A 165 10.38 26.52 -41.80
C ARG A 165 11.74 26.52 -41.11
N THR A 166 12.27 25.32 -40.83
CA THR A 166 13.21 24.54 -41.66
C THR A 166 14.65 25.01 -41.47
N GLN A 167 15.42 24.20 -40.75
CA GLN A 167 16.72 23.70 -41.23
C GLN A 167 16.98 22.34 -40.62
#